data_AF-A0A956B4M6-F1
#
_entry.id   AF-A0A956B4M6-F1
#
_cell.length_a   1.000
_cell.length_b   1.000
_cell.length_c   1.000
_cell.angle_alpha   90.00
_cell.angle_beta   90.00
_cell.angle_gamma   90.00
#
_symmetry.space_group_name_H-M   'P 1'
#
loop_
_entity.id
_entity.type
_entity.pdbx_description
1 polymer ?
#
loop_
_entity_poly.entity_id
_entity_poly.type
_entity_poly.pdbx_seq_one_letter_code
_entity_poly.pdbx_strand_id
1 'polypeptide(L)'
;MSAHRLPRALLALGLVLLMVAVVGPEAWAAKAAAAGSASAAAGLVKSASMIGPLGISPFLALAAFGIAGALGLWELPPGLEILGHAAMFIVLALLGLLLQFGRSTKLTKPLAEFLGTGESLFGVAAVVLLMAPHMAAAEPVAKAGIGTGILMLAAGLSALIALVIMRTALDVLIWLSPIPFVDGLFQLTKLVLTLALVGLAVVFPTAALVINVVLLVATAFLVRWALRTARFGATVVYDLTLGRLRGKVAMPRDPVVATDLGPFVVFALDVPDVRRRTRGSLEMDAGRWFLTIPRKLGKDRRRPLGDEHQATLAKTWMGLELSLPGTRVLLPPRYKHLYDEVLKETRIQAPTPGAKAARRLPQAAQVSA
;
A
#
# COMPACT_ATOMS: atom_id res chain seq x y z
N MET A 1 -12.95 11.75 7.07
CA MET A 1 -13.11 10.30 7.35
C MET A 1 -14.54 10.12 7.84
N SER A 2 -15.37 9.34 7.14
CA SER A 2 -16.81 9.26 7.43
C SER A 2 -17.11 8.29 8.59
N ALA A 3 -18.01 8.71 9.47
CA ALA A 3 -18.38 8.03 10.72
C ALA A 3 -19.06 6.65 10.53
N HIS A 4 -19.38 6.25 9.29
CA HIS A 4 -20.07 4.98 9.02
C HIS A 4 -19.17 3.74 8.91
N ARG A 5 -17.84 3.87 9.05
CA ARG A 5 -16.92 2.70 9.00
C ARG A 5 -16.64 2.05 10.37
N LEU A 6 -16.89 2.75 11.47
CA LEU A 6 -16.68 2.22 12.83
C LEU A 6 -17.55 1.00 13.21
N PRO A 7 -18.87 0.96 12.92
CA PRO A 7 -19.73 -0.11 13.45
C PRO A 7 -19.42 -1.49 12.83
N ARG A 8 -18.91 -1.53 11.60
CA ARG A 8 -18.55 -2.78 10.91
C ARG A 8 -17.25 -3.39 11.41
N ALA A 9 -16.26 -2.54 11.76
CA ALA A 9 -15.01 -3.00 12.37
C ALA A 9 -15.25 -3.54 13.79
N LEU A 10 -16.17 -2.93 14.55
CA LEU A 10 -16.54 -3.38 15.89
C LEU A 10 -17.32 -4.70 15.89
N LEU A 11 -18.23 -4.90 14.93
CA LEU A 11 -18.94 -6.18 14.76
C LEU A 11 -17.99 -7.32 14.36
N ALA A 12 -17.03 -7.05 13.48
CA ALA A 12 -16.00 -8.02 13.11
C ALA A 12 -15.05 -8.34 14.28
N LEU A 13 -14.63 -7.32 15.04
CA LEU A 13 -13.84 -7.51 16.25
C LEU A 13 -14.60 -8.34 17.29
N GLY A 14 -15.90 -8.09 17.45
CA GLY A 14 -16.79 -8.85 18.33
C GLY A 14 -16.91 -10.32 17.91
N LEU A 15 -17.00 -10.61 16.61
CA LEU A 15 -17.07 -11.98 16.11
C LEU A 15 -15.74 -12.75 16.28
N VAL A 16 -14.60 -12.05 16.11
CA VAL A 16 -13.27 -12.61 16.37
C VAL A 16 -13.07 -12.85 17.87
N LEU A 17 -13.49 -11.93 18.73
CA LEU A 17 -13.44 -12.11 20.19
C LEU A 17 -14.38 -13.21 20.67
N LEU A 18 -15.55 -13.39 20.04
CA LEU A 18 -16.47 -14.49 20.32
C LEU A 18 -15.84 -15.85 19.95
N MET A 19 -15.18 -15.95 18.79
CA MET A 19 -14.45 -17.16 18.38
C MET A 19 -13.31 -17.49 19.35
N VAL A 20 -12.59 -16.47 19.85
CA VAL A 20 -11.53 -16.64 20.85
C VAL A 20 -12.09 -17.03 22.22
N ALA A 21 -13.26 -16.53 22.61
CA ALA A 21 -13.89 -16.84 23.89
C ALA A 21 -14.54 -18.23 23.95
N VAL A 22 -15.02 -18.75 22.82
CA VAL A 22 -15.65 -20.09 22.74
C VAL A 22 -14.62 -21.23 22.86
N VAL A 23 -13.35 -20.95 22.54
CA VAL A 23 -12.24 -21.92 22.66
C VAL A 23 -11.43 -21.58 23.91
N GLY A 24 -11.88 -22.04 25.08
CA GLY A 24 -11.35 -21.63 26.38
C GLY A 24 -9.82 -21.78 26.53
N PRO A 25 -9.11 -20.79 27.11
CA PRO A 25 -7.64 -20.76 27.22
C PRO A 25 -7.05 -21.86 28.12
N GLU A 26 -7.86 -22.44 29.01
CA GLU A 26 -7.39 -23.42 30.00
C GLU A 26 -7.04 -24.79 29.39
N ALA A 27 -7.74 -25.21 28.34
CA ALA A 27 -7.43 -26.45 27.61
C ALA A 27 -6.10 -26.37 26.84
N TRP A 28 -5.64 -25.15 26.53
CA TRP A 28 -4.46 -24.89 25.73
C TRP A 28 -3.19 -24.84 26.58
N ALA A 29 -3.27 -24.29 27.79
CA ALA A 29 -2.17 -24.21 28.74
C ALA A 29 -1.67 -25.60 29.17
N ALA A 30 -2.58 -26.57 29.37
CA ALA A 30 -2.23 -27.93 29.79
C ALA A 30 -1.48 -28.74 28.71
N LYS A 31 -1.86 -28.59 27.43
CA LYS A 31 -1.20 -29.29 26.30
C LYS A 31 0.18 -28.69 25.96
N ALA A 32 0.33 -27.38 26.12
CA ALA A 32 1.60 -26.69 25.85
C ALA A 32 2.69 -27.00 26.88
N ALA A 33 2.32 -27.18 28.16
CA ALA A 33 3.27 -27.47 29.24
C ALA A 33 3.90 -28.88 29.14
N ALA A 34 3.28 -29.81 28.41
CA ALA A 34 3.74 -31.19 28.27
C ALA A 34 4.74 -31.40 27.10
N ALA A 35 4.94 -30.42 26.23
CA ALA A 35 5.80 -30.52 25.05
C ALA A 35 7.25 -30.12 25.37
N GLY A 36 8.20 -31.05 25.22
CA GLY A 36 9.63 -30.74 25.28
C GLY A 36 10.07 -29.68 24.24
N SER A 37 11.25 -29.07 24.42
CA SER A 37 11.72 -27.96 23.57
C SER A 37 11.79 -28.30 22.07
N ALA A 38 12.09 -29.55 21.71
CA ALA A 38 12.14 -30.02 20.33
C ALA A 38 10.74 -30.15 19.69
N SER A 39 9.73 -30.62 20.44
CA SER A 39 8.36 -30.72 19.93
C SER A 39 7.68 -29.35 19.84
N ALA A 40 8.00 -28.43 20.76
CA ALA A 40 7.58 -27.03 20.66
C ALA A 40 8.16 -26.35 19.41
N ALA A 41 9.45 -26.55 19.10
CA ALA A 41 10.08 -26.01 17.90
C ALA A 41 9.45 -26.58 16.61
N ALA A 42 9.18 -27.89 16.55
CA ALA A 42 8.51 -28.52 15.42
C ALA A 42 7.08 -27.97 15.23
N GLY A 43 6.33 -27.80 16.33
CA GLY A 43 5.00 -27.19 16.31
C GLY A 43 5.01 -25.74 15.82
N LEU A 44 6.01 -24.95 16.23
CA LEU A 44 6.18 -23.58 15.76
C LEU A 44 6.51 -23.52 14.27
N VAL A 45 7.41 -24.37 13.78
CA VAL A 45 7.73 -24.46 12.34
C VAL A 45 6.48 -24.82 11.54
N LYS A 46 5.69 -25.78 12.05
CA LYS A 46 4.42 -26.19 11.44
C LYS A 46 3.43 -25.01 11.37
N SER A 47 3.16 -24.32 12.48
CA SER A 47 2.29 -23.13 12.50
C SER A 47 2.84 -21.99 11.62
N ALA A 48 4.15 -21.77 11.62
CA ALA A 48 4.78 -20.69 10.86
C ALA A 48 4.79 -20.96 9.34
N SER A 49 4.87 -22.22 8.93
CA SER A 49 4.78 -22.62 7.52
C SER A 49 3.42 -22.26 6.89
N MET A 50 2.36 -22.16 7.71
CA MET A 50 1.02 -21.78 7.26
C MET A 50 0.87 -20.27 6.98
N ILE A 51 1.75 -19.42 7.51
CA ILE A 51 1.61 -17.96 7.43
C ILE A 51 1.70 -17.45 5.98
N GLY A 52 2.63 -17.97 5.17
CA GLY A 52 2.80 -17.51 3.79
C GLY A 52 1.57 -17.71 2.91
N PRO A 53 0.99 -18.93 2.82
CA PRO A 53 -0.25 -19.13 2.09
C PRO A 53 -1.40 -18.26 2.63
N LEU A 54 -1.52 -18.13 3.95
CA LEU A 54 -2.49 -17.21 4.58
C LEU A 54 -2.22 -15.73 4.22
N GLY A 55 -0.96 -15.38 4.01
CA GLY A 55 -0.51 -14.07 3.54
C GLY A 55 -0.99 -13.72 2.14
N ILE A 56 -1.26 -14.72 1.31
CA ILE A 56 -1.65 -14.53 -0.09
C ILE A 56 -3.16 -14.58 -0.26
N SER A 57 -3.80 -15.65 0.22
CA SER A 57 -5.26 -15.80 0.21
C SER A 57 -5.74 -16.64 1.41
N PRO A 58 -6.15 -15.99 2.52
CA PRO A 58 -6.62 -16.66 3.72
C PRO A 58 -7.71 -17.72 3.49
N PHE A 59 -8.75 -17.40 2.74
CA PHE A 59 -9.86 -18.33 2.54
C PHE A 59 -9.43 -19.58 1.78
N LEU A 60 -8.67 -19.39 0.69
CA LEU A 60 -8.20 -20.50 -0.13
C LEU A 60 -7.16 -21.35 0.60
N ALA A 61 -6.26 -20.72 1.35
CA ALA A 61 -5.28 -21.42 2.18
C ALA A 61 -5.97 -22.26 3.27
N LEU A 62 -6.93 -21.70 4.01
CA LEU A 62 -7.65 -22.42 5.07
C LEU A 62 -8.53 -23.53 4.51
N ALA A 63 -9.16 -23.32 3.35
CA ALA A 63 -9.88 -24.37 2.63
C ALA A 63 -8.93 -25.53 2.29
N ALA A 64 -7.77 -25.24 1.69
CA ALA A 64 -6.81 -26.25 1.28
C ALA A 64 -6.19 -27.01 2.49
N PHE A 65 -5.85 -26.30 3.57
CA PHE A 65 -5.43 -26.95 4.82
C PHE A 65 -6.55 -27.80 5.44
N GLY A 66 -7.81 -27.35 5.34
CA GLY A 66 -8.99 -28.11 5.76
C GLY A 66 -9.12 -29.45 5.01
N ILE A 67 -8.97 -29.44 3.67
CA ILE A 67 -8.93 -30.68 2.87
C ILE A 67 -7.77 -31.57 3.33
N ALA A 68 -6.55 -31.01 3.44
CA ALA A 68 -5.38 -31.78 3.85
C ALA A 68 -5.59 -32.44 5.22
N GLY A 69 -6.25 -31.75 6.14
CA GLY A 69 -6.69 -32.30 7.42
C GLY A 69 -7.73 -33.41 7.29
N ALA A 70 -8.77 -33.20 6.50
CA ALA A 70 -9.81 -34.20 6.27
C ALA A 70 -9.28 -35.48 5.61
N LEU A 71 -8.26 -35.35 4.75
CA LEU A 71 -7.58 -36.49 4.11
C LEU A 71 -6.53 -37.17 5.02
N GLY A 72 -6.29 -36.66 6.23
CA GLY A 72 -5.26 -37.17 7.13
C GLY A 72 -3.82 -36.90 6.67
N LEU A 73 -3.64 -36.02 5.67
CA LEU A 73 -2.31 -35.62 5.17
C LEU A 73 -1.64 -34.60 6.09
N TRP A 74 -2.42 -33.92 6.92
CA TRP A 74 -1.93 -32.86 7.79
C TRP A 74 -2.72 -32.77 9.09
N GLU A 75 -2.07 -32.89 10.24
CA GLU A 75 -2.78 -32.60 11.49
C GLU A 75 -3.00 -31.10 11.64
N LEU A 76 -4.27 -30.70 11.72
CA LEU A 76 -4.66 -29.31 11.91
C LEU A 76 -4.25 -28.84 13.32
N PRO A 77 -3.71 -27.61 13.46
CA PRO A 77 -3.41 -27.04 14.76
C PRO A 77 -4.67 -26.88 15.62
N PRO A 78 -4.54 -26.93 16.96
CA PRO A 78 -5.66 -26.69 17.86
C PRO A 78 -6.31 -25.33 17.57
N GLY A 79 -7.63 -25.29 17.58
CA GLY A 79 -8.42 -24.10 17.20
C GLY A 79 -8.76 -23.99 15.70
N LEU A 80 -8.12 -24.79 14.83
CA LEU A 80 -8.47 -24.90 13.41
C LEU A 80 -9.14 -26.23 13.04
N GLU A 81 -9.49 -27.05 14.03
CA GLU A 81 -10.12 -28.37 13.87
C GLU A 81 -11.45 -28.29 13.08
N ILE A 82 -12.17 -27.17 13.21
CA ILE A 82 -13.41 -26.92 12.46
C ILE A 82 -13.19 -26.92 10.93
N LEU A 83 -11.96 -26.65 10.46
CA LEU A 83 -11.62 -26.70 9.04
C LEU A 83 -11.65 -28.13 8.47
N GLY A 84 -11.51 -29.16 9.30
CA GLY A 84 -11.63 -30.55 8.89
C GLY A 84 -13.05 -30.94 8.48
N HIS A 85 -14.06 -30.11 8.78
CA HIS A 85 -15.43 -30.35 8.37
C HIS A 85 -15.65 -29.98 6.89
N ALA A 86 -16.24 -30.91 6.13
CA ALA A 86 -16.50 -30.72 4.69
C ALA A 86 -17.30 -29.44 4.37
N ALA A 87 -18.26 -29.09 5.23
CA ALA A 87 -19.05 -27.86 5.08
C ALA A 87 -18.17 -26.60 5.15
N MET A 88 -17.23 -26.54 6.09
CA MET A 88 -16.33 -25.39 6.21
C MET A 88 -15.38 -25.28 5.02
N PHE A 89 -14.87 -26.42 4.54
CA PHE A 89 -14.10 -26.45 3.30
C PHE A 89 -14.89 -25.84 2.14
N ILE A 90 -16.11 -26.30 1.89
CA ILE A 90 -16.95 -25.81 0.79
C ILE A 90 -17.20 -24.31 0.92
N VAL A 91 -17.56 -23.84 2.12
CA VAL A 91 -17.82 -22.41 2.37
C VAL A 91 -16.58 -21.57 2.08
N LEU A 92 -15.41 -21.95 2.61
CA LEU A 92 -14.16 -21.21 2.41
C LEU A 92 -13.67 -21.26 0.97
N ALA A 93 -13.82 -22.40 0.29
CA ALA A 93 -13.48 -22.56 -1.12
C ALA A 93 -14.36 -21.67 -1.99
N LEU A 94 -15.68 -21.67 -1.76
CA LEU A 94 -16.62 -20.81 -2.48
C LEU A 94 -16.34 -19.32 -2.22
N LEU A 95 -16.10 -18.93 -0.97
CA LEU A 95 -15.71 -17.55 -0.62
C LEU A 95 -14.41 -17.14 -1.31
N GLY A 96 -13.40 -18.02 -1.32
CA GLY A 96 -12.14 -17.79 -2.02
C GLY A 96 -12.33 -17.62 -3.52
N LEU A 97 -13.07 -18.53 -4.16
CA LEU A 97 -13.36 -18.48 -5.59
C LEU A 97 -14.20 -17.24 -5.95
N LEU A 98 -15.26 -16.94 -5.21
CA LEU A 98 -16.09 -15.76 -5.39
C LEU A 98 -15.26 -14.47 -5.25
N LEU A 99 -14.28 -14.44 -4.36
CA LEU A 99 -13.37 -13.32 -4.24
C LEU A 99 -12.51 -13.16 -5.49
N GLN A 100 -11.90 -14.26 -5.99
CA GLN A 100 -11.07 -14.22 -7.19
C GLN A 100 -11.90 -13.80 -8.41
N PHE A 101 -13.03 -14.46 -8.67
CA PHE A 101 -13.93 -14.07 -9.77
C PHE A 101 -14.48 -12.66 -9.60
N GLY A 102 -14.84 -12.28 -8.37
CA GLY A 102 -15.37 -10.96 -8.04
C GLY A 102 -14.39 -9.83 -8.35
N ARG A 103 -13.08 -10.07 -8.24
CA ARG A 103 -12.04 -9.09 -8.60
C ARG A 103 -11.84 -8.98 -10.11
N SER A 104 -12.07 -10.07 -10.85
CA SER A 104 -11.87 -10.11 -12.31
C SER A 104 -12.89 -9.28 -13.12
N THR A 105 -14.10 -9.07 -12.60
CA THR A 105 -15.14 -8.30 -13.32
C THR A 105 -15.37 -6.91 -12.71
N LYS A 106 -15.59 -5.90 -13.56
CA LYS A 106 -15.81 -4.52 -13.11
C LYS A 106 -17.12 -4.32 -12.33
N LEU A 107 -18.14 -5.15 -12.58
CA LEU A 107 -19.46 -5.05 -11.95
C LEU A 107 -19.47 -5.60 -10.52
N THR A 108 -18.61 -6.57 -10.21
CA THR A 108 -18.53 -7.23 -8.91
C THR A 108 -17.53 -6.60 -7.94
N LYS A 109 -16.83 -5.53 -8.35
CA LYS A 109 -15.83 -4.82 -7.53
C LYS A 109 -16.27 -4.47 -6.10
N PRO A 110 -17.44 -3.85 -5.85
CA PRO A 110 -17.84 -3.51 -4.47
C PRO A 110 -18.07 -4.76 -3.60
N LEU A 111 -18.60 -5.85 -4.19
CA LEU A 111 -18.74 -7.13 -3.49
C LEU A 111 -17.37 -7.74 -3.19
N ALA A 112 -16.44 -7.69 -4.13
CA ALA A 112 -15.08 -8.18 -3.96
C ALA A 112 -14.29 -7.40 -2.90
N GLU A 113 -14.50 -6.08 -2.77
CA GLU A 113 -13.93 -5.26 -1.70
C GLU A 113 -14.51 -5.63 -0.32
N PHE A 114 -15.82 -5.87 -0.25
CA PHE A 114 -16.47 -6.30 0.99
C PHE A 114 -15.95 -7.67 1.44
N LEU A 115 -15.99 -8.66 0.55
CA LEU A 115 -15.47 -10.00 0.80
C LEU A 115 -13.95 -9.97 1.09
N GLY A 116 -13.21 -9.07 0.45
CA GLY A 116 -11.77 -8.90 0.67
C GLY A 116 -11.45 -8.38 2.07
N THR A 117 -12.31 -7.51 2.61
CA THR A 117 -12.21 -7.07 4.01
C THR A 117 -12.46 -8.24 4.96
N GLY A 118 -13.50 -9.03 4.69
CA GLY A 118 -13.80 -10.25 5.46
C GLY A 118 -12.64 -11.25 5.43
N GLU A 119 -12.05 -11.49 4.25
CA GLU A 119 -10.88 -12.35 4.08
C GLU A 119 -9.69 -11.84 4.91
N SER A 120 -9.47 -10.52 5.00
CA SER A 120 -8.39 -9.95 5.80
C SER A 120 -8.58 -10.19 7.28
N LEU A 121 -9.79 -9.96 7.77
CA LEU A 121 -10.12 -10.18 9.18
C LEU A 121 -10.00 -11.66 9.53
N PHE A 122 -10.48 -12.55 8.65
CA PHE A 122 -10.38 -13.98 8.83
C PHE A 122 -8.93 -14.48 8.82
N GLY A 123 -8.10 -13.96 7.91
CA GLY A 123 -6.66 -14.26 7.88
C GLY A 123 -5.92 -13.82 9.14
N VAL A 124 -6.22 -12.62 9.64
CA VAL A 124 -5.68 -12.14 10.93
C VAL A 124 -6.12 -13.04 12.07
N ALA A 125 -7.41 -13.37 12.15
CA ALA A 125 -7.93 -14.27 13.18
C ALA A 125 -7.29 -15.66 13.12
N ALA A 126 -7.11 -16.23 11.93
CA ALA A 126 -6.45 -17.52 11.73
C ALA A 126 -4.97 -17.48 12.19
N VAL A 127 -4.22 -16.42 11.85
CA VAL A 127 -2.84 -16.28 12.34
C VAL A 127 -2.80 -16.13 13.86
N VAL A 128 -3.72 -15.37 14.45
CA VAL A 128 -3.81 -15.24 15.92
C VAL A 128 -4.08 -16.62 16.55
N LEU A 129 -5.05 -17.38 16.04
CA LEU A 129 -5.34 -18.74 16.52
C LEU A 129 -4.15 -19.70 16.35
N LEU A 130 -3.41 -19.59 15.24
CA LEU A 130 -2.21 -20.40 14.98
C LEU A 130 -1.05 -20.10 15.93
N MET A 131 -0.92 -18.85 16.37
CA MET A 131 0.19 -18.38 17.20
C MET A 131 -0.13 -18.40 18.70
N ALA A 132 -1.41 -18.32 19.07
CA ALA A 132 -1.85 -18.25 20.45
C ALA A 132 -1.39 -19.42 21.34
N PRO A 133 -1.34 -20.70 20.90
CA PRO A 133 -0.80 -21.79 21.72
C PRO A 133 0.68 -21.57 22.07
N HIS A 134 1.46 -21.04 21.12
CA HIS A 134 2.88 -20.72 21.31
C HIS A 134 3.06 -19.52 22.24
N MET A 135 2.15 -18.55 22.17
CA MET A 135 2.16 -17.38 23.06
C MET A 135 1.72 -17.73 24.50
N ALA A 136 0.77 -18.66 24.67
CA ALA A 136 0.36 -19.16 25.98
C ALA A 136 1.43 -20.05 26.62
N ALA A 137 2.12 -20.88 25.82
CA ALA A 137 3.28 -21.67 26.25
C ALA A 137 4.43 -20.79 26.77
N ALA A 138 4.51 -19.55 26.29
CA ALA A 138 5.53 -18.58 26.67
C ALA A 138 5.33 -18.01 28.08
N GLU A 139 4.13 -18.07 28.68
CA GLU A 139 3.85 -17.49 30.00
C GLU A 139 4.56 -18.19 31.18
N PRO A 140 4.57 -19.54 31.29
CA PRO A 140 5.36 -20.23 32.33
C PRO A 140 6.87 -20.12 32.10
N VAL A 141 7.33 -20.02 30.84
CA VAL A 141 8.76 -19.86 30.51
C VAL A 141 9.22 -18.40 30.74
N ALA A 142 8.36 -17.41 30.52
CA ALA A 142 8.65 -16.00 30.84
C ALA A 142 8.83 -15.77 32.36
N LYS A 143 8.16 -16.57 33.20
CA LYS A 143 8.39 -16.60 34.66
C LYS A 143 9.72 -17.26 35.05
N ALA A 144 10.32 -18.07 34.17
CA ALA A 144 11.62 -18.72 34.36
C ALA A 144 12.79 -18.00 33.64
N GLY A 145 12.50 -17.08 32.72
CA GLY A 145 13.49 -16.29 32.00
C GLY A 145 12.84 -15.33 31.00
N ILE A 146 13.10 -14.03 31.16
CA ILE A 146 12.45 -12.90 30.45
C ILE A 146 12.60 -12.98 28.91
N GLY A 147 13.52 -13.79 28.37
CA GLY A 147 13.86 -13.79 26.95
C GLY A 147 12.90 -14.54 26.01
N THR A 148 12.35 -15.68 26.42
CA THR A 148 11.65 -16.59 25.49
C THR A 148 10.23 -16.14 25.16
N GLY A 149 9.50 -15.56 26.12
CA GLY A 149 8.14 -15.05 25.90
C GLY A 149 8.09 -13.84 24.98
N ILE A 150 9.07 -12.93 25.10
CA ILE A 150 9.21 -11.77 24.21
C ILE A 150 9.52 -12.23 22.78
N LEU A 151 10.36 -13.25 22.60
CA LEU A 151 10.69 -13.81 21.29
C LEU A 151 9.48 -14.46 20.61
N MET A 152 8.63 -15.18 21.35
CA MET A 152 7.41 -15.77 20.77
C MET A 152 6.35 -14.73 20.42
N LEU A 153 6.19 -13.68 21.24
CA LEU A 153 5.31 -12.55 20.92
C LEU A 153 5.81 -11.75 19.71
N ALA A 154 7.13 -11.53 19.63
CA ALA A 154 7.76 -10.94 18.46
C ALA A 154 7.58 -11.81 17.21
N ALA A 155 7.67 -13.14 17.33
CA ALA A 155 7.42 -14.07 16.23
C ALA A 155 5.96 -13.99 15.73
N GLY A 156 4.97 -14.03 16.62
CA GLY A 156 3.56 -13.90 16.26
C GLY A 156 3.22 -12.54 15.64
N LEU A 157 3.78 -11.44 16.17
CA LEU A 157 3.62 -10.11 15.58
C LEU A 157 4.32 -10.00 14.22
N SER A 158 5.51 -10.57 14.07
CA SER A 158 6.24 -10.58 12.79
C SER A 158 5.49 -11.38 11.73
N ALA A 159 4.84 -12.49 12.11
CA ALA A 159 3.96 -13.29 11.26
C ALA A 159 2.75 -12.47 10.76
N LEU A 160 2.13 -11.70 11.65
CA LEU A 160 1.00 -10.83 11.31
C LEU A 160 1.44 -9.70 10.36
N ILE A 161 2.57 -9.05 10.66
CA ILE A 161 3.15 -8.02 9.80
C ILE A 161 3.49 -8.61 8.43
N ALA A 162 4.06 -9.81 8.40
CA ALA A 162 4.40 -10.52 7.17
C ALA A 162 3.16 -10.78 6.30
N LEU A 163 2.08 -11.29 6.91
CA LEU A 163 0.79 -11.50 6.24
C LEU A 163 0.26 -10.20 5.62
N VAL A 164 0.27 -9.09 6.38
CA VAL A 164 -0.21 -7.80 5.89
C VAL A 164 0.66 -7.26 4.76
N ILE A 165 1.99 -7.35 4.89
CA ILE A 165 2.96 -6.89 3.89
C ILE A 165 2.82 -7.67 2.58
N MET A 166 2.82 -9.00 2.64
CA MET A 166 2.70 -9.87 1.46
C MET A 166 1.41 -9.59 0.71
N ARG A 167 0.28 -9.58 1.43
CA ARG A 167 -1.02 -9.32 0.84
C ARG A 167 -1.06 -7.96 0.16
N THR A 168 -0.66 -6.91 0.89
CA THR A 168 -0.70 -5.52 0.41
C THR A 168 0.18 -5.36 -0.82
N ALA A 169 1.39 -5.93 -0.83
CA ALA A 169 2.28 -5.85 -1.98
C ALA A 169 1.65 -6.46 -3.24
N LEU A 170 1.08 -7.67 -3.12
CA LEU A 170 0.48 -8.34 -4.26
C LEU A 170 -0.85 -7.70 -4.70
N ASP A 171 -1.67 -7.20 -3.77
CA ASP A 171 -2.90 -6.45 -4.08
C ASP A 171 -2.58 -5.12 -4.79
N VAL A 172 -1.53 -4.41 -4.37
CA VAL A 172 -1.11 -3.18 -5.08
C VAL A 172 -0.57 -3.49 -6.47
N LEU A 173 0.16 -4.60 -6.64
CA LEU A 173 0.66 -5.02 -7.96
C LEU A 173 -0.49 -5.27 -8.94
N ILE A 174 -1.54 -5.95 -8.46
CA ILE A 174 -2.80 -6.15 -9.19
C ILE A 174 -3.45 -4.82 -9.53
N TRP A 175 -3.63 -3.96 -8.52
CA TRP A 175 -4.32 -2.68 -8.68
C TRP A 175 -3.63 -1.75 -9.68
N LEU A 176 -2.30 -1.87 -9.81
CA LEU A 176 -1.52 -1.06 -10.72
C LEU A 176 -1.61 -1.52 -12.18
N SER A 177 -2.09 -2.74 -12.44
CA SER A 177 -2.20 -3.22 -13.81
C SER A 177 -3.37 -2.52 -14.53
N PRO A 178 -3.13 -1.77 -15.63
CA PRO A 178 -4.19 -1.10 -16.37
C PRO A 178 -4.95 -2.05 -17.32
N ILE A 179 -4.40 -3.25 -17.55
CA ILE A 179 -4.89 -4.23 -18.52
C ILE A 179 -5.62 -5.35 -17.75
N PRO A 180 -6.94 -5.56 -17.96
CA PRO A 180 -7.72 -6.57 -17.24
C PRO A 180 -7.17 -8.00 -17.35
N PHE A 181 -6.54 -8.33 -18.49
CA PHE A 181 -5.90 -9.63 -18.67
C PHE A 181 -4.72 -9.85 -17.71
N VAL A 182 -3.91 -8.81 -17.48
CA VAL A 182 -2.76 -8.86 -16.56
C VAL A 182 -3.25 -9.00 -15.13
N ASP A 183 -4.35 -8.33 -14.76
CA ASP A 183 -5.02 -8.51 -13.46
C ASP A 183 -5.44 -9.98 -13.26
N GLY A 184 -6.13 -10.57 -14.23
CA GLY A 184 -6.51 -11.99 -14.19
C GLY A 184 -5.32 -12.93 -14.04
N LEU A 185 -4.21 -12.66 -14.73
CA LEU A 185 -2.98 -13.45 -14.61
C LEU A 185 -2.37 -13.35 -13.20
N PHE A 186 -2.36 -12.16 -12.59
CA PHE A 186 -1.89 -12.00 -11.21
C PHE A 186 -2.81 -12.70 -10.20
N GLN A 187 -4.13 -12.69 -10.40
CA GLN A 187 -5.07 -13.41 -9.55
C GLN A 187 -4.89 -14.93 -9.67
N LEU A 188 -4.70 -15.44 -10.90
CA LEU A 188 -4.38 -16.84 -11.13
C LEU A 188 -3.04 -17.20 -10.47
N THR A 189 -2.03 -16.34 -10.61
CA THR A 189 -0.71 -16.54 -9.97
C THR A 189 -0.85 -16.61 -8.45
N LYS A 190 -1.68 -15.77 -7.83
CA LYS A 190 -1.96 -15.85 -6.39
C LYS A 190 -2.59 -17.17 -5.99
N LEU A 191 -3.56 -17.65 -6.75
CA LEU A 191 -4.23 -18.92 -6.50
C LEU A 191 -3.23 -20.07 -6.58
N VAL A 192 -2.47 -20.15 -7.68
CA VAL A 192 -1.46 -21.20 -7.90
C VAL A 192 -0.39 -21.15 -6.82
N LEU A 193 0.12 -19.96 -6.49
CA LEU A 193 1.14 -19.78 -5.45
C LEU A 193 0.61 -20.18 -4.06
N THR A 194 -0.65 -19.86 -3.74
CA THR A 194 -1.27 -20.26 -2.46
C THR A 194 -1.35 -21.78 -2.37
N LEU A 195 -1.87 -22.45 -3.40
CA LEU A 195 -1.98 -23.92 -3.41
C LEU A 195 -0.60 -24.59 -3.37
N ALA A 196 0.37 -24.07 -4.12
CA ALA A 196 1.74 -24.58 -4.12
C ALA A 196 2.39 -24.47 -2.73
N LEU A 197 2.21 -23.34 -2.03
CA LEU A 197 2.72 -23.15 -0.68
C LEU A 197 1.99 -24.00 0.36
N VAL A 198 0.67 -24.24 0.21
CA VAL A 198 -0.05 -25.18 1.08
C VAL A 198 0.48 -26.59 0.87
N GLY A 199 0.60 -27.06 -0.37
CA GLY A 199 1.15 -28.37 -0.67
C GLY A 199 2.58 -28.53 -0.14
N LEU A 200 3.41 -27.51 -0.32
CA LEU A 200 4.76 -27.49 0.23
C LEU A 200 4.76 -27.48 1.77
N ALA A 201 3.87 -26.73 2.42
CA ALA A 201 3.77 -26.72 3.87
C ALA A 201 3.36 -28.09 4.40
N VAL A 202 2.43 -28.78 3.72
CA VAL A 202 1.96 -30.12 4.09
C VAL A 202 3.08 -31.16 3.99
N VAL A 203 3.87 -31.15 2.92
CA VAL A 203 4.91 -32.17 2.68
C VAL A 203 6.24 -31.80 3.35
N PHE A 204 6.64 -30.54 3.31
CA PHE A 204 7.94 -30.04 3.78
C PHE A 204 7.81 -28.71 4.56
N PRO A 205 7.34 -28.74 5.83
CA PRO A 205 7.07 -27.52 6.62
C PRO A 205 8.27 -26.57 6.74
N THR A 206 9.47 -27.13 6.91
CA THR A 206 10.71 -26.35 7.01
C THR A 206 11.06 -25.64 5.71
N ALA A 207 10.88 -26.31 4.57
CA ALA A 207 11.11 -25.70 3.25
C ALA A 207 10.09 -24.58 2.98
N ALA A 208 8.82 -24.83 3.32
CA ALA A 208 7.77 -23.81 3.23
C ALA A 208 8.08 -22.58 4.11
N LEU A 209 8.58 -22.77 5.33
CA LEU A 209 9.01 -21.67 6.19
C LEU A 209 10.13 -20.84 5.56
N VAL A 210 11.17 -21.49 5.01
CA VAL A 210 12.27 -20.79 4.32
C VAL A 210 11.75 -19.98 3.14
N ILE A 211 10.86 -20.57 2.32
CA ILE A 211 10.25 -19.87 1.19
C ILE A 211 9.38 -18.70 1.67
N ASN A 212 8.62 -18.85 2.77
CA ASN A 212 7.85 -17.76 3.37
C ASN A 212 8.75 -16.59 3.78
N VAL A 213 9.93 -16.88 4.36
CA VAL A 213 10.91 -15.83 4.72
C VAL A 213 11.44 -15.13 3.47
N VAL A 214 11.78 -15.88 2.41
CA VAL A 214 12.24 -15.30 1.14
C VAL A 214 11.15 -14.41 0.51
N LEU A 215 9.89 -14.87 0.49
CA LEU A 215 8.75 -14.11 0.02
C LEU A 215 8.51 -12.85 0.87
N LEU A 216 8.72 -12.93 2.18
CA LEU A 216 8.56 -11.80 3.09
C LEU A 216 9.58 -10.72 2.76
N VAL A 217 10.85 -11.10 2.60
CA VAL A 217 11.92 -10.17 2.21
C VAL A 217 11.59 -9.53 0.85
N ALA A 218 11.23 -10.33 -0.15
CA ALA A 218 10.86 -9.83 -1.48
C ALA A 218 9.68 -8.84 -1.42
N THR A 219 8.62 -9.18 -0.68
CA THR A 219 7.44 -8.32 -0.54
C THR A 219 7.72 -7.05 0.28
N ALA A 220 8.59 -7.11 1.28
CA ALA A 220 9.05 -5.93 2.01
C ALA A 220 9.76 -4.92 1.09
N PHE A 221 10.60 -5.38 0.16
CA PHE A 221 11.20 -4.52 -0.87
C PHE A 221 10.14 -3.91 -1.80
N LEU A 222 9.14 -4.71 -2.20
CA LEU A 222 8.04 -4.26 -3.05
C LEU A 222 7.13 -3.25 -2.35
N VAL A 223 6.90 -3.36 -1.03
CA VAL A 223 6.04 -2.42 -0.28
C VAL A 223 6.51 -0.98 -0.42
N ARG A 224 7.83 -0.72 -0.38
CA ARG A 224 8.36 0.63 -0.55
C ARG A 224 7.97 1.22 -1.92
N TRP A 225 8.01 0.40 -2.96
CA TRP A 225 7.61 0.79 -4.30
C TRP A 225 6.10 0.95 -4.42
N ALA A 226 5.33 -0.02 -3.92
CA ALA A 226 3.88 0.01 -3.84
C ALA A 226 3.36 1.28 -3.14
N LEU A 227 3.92 1.64 -1.97
CA LEU A 227 3.57 2.86 -1.24
C LEU A 227 3.90 4.13 -2.01
N ARG A 228 5.02 4.16 -2.75
CA ARG A 228 5.37 5.31 -3.60
C ARG A 228 4.35 5.49 -4.71
N THR A 229 3.93 4.40 -5.34
CA THR A 229 2.97 4.44 -6.42
C THR A 229 1.55 4.74 -5.92
N ALA A 230 1.15 4.18 -4.78
CA ALA A 230 -0.12 4.49 -4.13
C ALA A 230 -0.21 5.98 -3.74
N ARG A 231 0.86 6.57 -3.20
CA ARG A 231 0.91 8.02 -2.90
C ARG A 231 0.79 8.86 -4.16
N PHE A 232 1.44 8.45 -5.25
CA PHE A 232 1.31 9.12 -6.54
C PHE A 232 -0.14 9.06 -7.05
N GLY A 233 -0.74 7.87 -7.08
CA GLY A 233 -2.14 7.68 -7.47
C GLY A 233 -3.12 8.47 -6.60
N ALA A 234 -2.95 8.44 -5.28
CA ALA A 234 -3.76 9.23 -4.35
C ALA A 234 -3.62 10.74 -4.59
N THR A 235 -2.43 11.22 -4.93
CA THR A 235 -2.21 12.65 -5.28
C THR A 235 -2.95 13.01 -6.56
N VAL A 236 -2.92 12.13 -7.58
CA VAL A 236 -3.64 12.33 -8.84
C VAL A 236 -5.15 12.34 -8.60
N VAL A 237 -5.68 11.37 -7.85
CA VAL A 237 -7.11 11.31 -7.51
C VAL A 237 -7.53 12.53 -6.70
N TYR A 238 -6.75 12.93 -5.69
CA TYR A 238 -7.03 14.12 -4.89
C TYR A 238 -7.05 15.39 -5.75
N ASP A 239 -6.09 15.54 -6.65
CA ASP A 239 -6.02 16.68 -7.55
C ASP A 239 -7.21 16.70 -8.54
N LEU A 240 -7.63 15.54 -9.07
CA LEU A 240 -8.76 15.44 -10.01
C LEU A 240 -10.12 15.61 -9.34
N THR A 241 -10.31 15.10 -8.13
CA THR A 241 -11.61 15.08 -7.44
C THR A 241 -11.80 16.29 -6.53
N LEU A 242 -10.89 16.51 -5.58
CA LEU A 242 -10.99 17.63 -4.63
C LEU A 242 -10.54 18.95 -5.25
N GLY A 243 -9.58 18.94 -6.18
CA GLY A 243 -9.21 20.13 -6.95
C GLY A 243 -10.40 20.67 -7.75
N ARG A 244 -11.17 19.76 -8.37
CA ARG A 244 -12.39 20.08 -9.12
C ARG A 244 -13.51 20.61 -8.22
N LEU A 245 -13.80 19.94 -7.11
CA LEU A 245 -14.86 20.35 -6.19
C LEU A 245 -14.58 21.70 -5.51
N ARG A 246 -13.31 22.11 -5.41
CA ARG A 246 -12.92 23.39 -4.79
C ARG A 246 -12.83 24.55 -5.77
N GLY A 247 -13.01 24.33 -7.08
CA GLY A 247 -12.84 25.37 -8.10
C GLY A 247 -11.43 26.00 -8.14
N LYS A 248 -10.44 25.36 -7.50
CA LYS A 248 -9.07 25.87 -7.36
C LYS A 248 -8.10 25.30 -8.39
N VAL A 249 -8.61 24.66 -9.43
CA VAL A 249 -7.78 24.07 -10.50
C VAL A 249 -8.45 24.44 -11.83
N ALA A 250 -7.84 25.38 -12.55
CA ALA A 250 -8.30 25.78 -13.88
C ALA A 250 -8.33 24.55 -14.82
N MET A 251 -9.47 24.35 -15.49
CA MET A 251 -9.65 23.32 -16.51
C MET A 251 -9.41 23.87 -17.92
N PRO A 252 -9.17 22.99 -18.92
CA PRO A 252 -8.93 23.39 -20.33
C PRO A 252 -10.13 24.08 -21.03
N ARG A 253 -11.23 24.34 -20.30
CA ARG A 253 -12.46 24.97 -20.79
C ARG A 253 -12.88 26.16 -19.95
N ASP A 254 -12.17 26.44 -18.86
CA ASP A 254 -12.41 27.69 -18.16
C ASP A 254 -11.76 28.78 -19.01
N PRO A 255 -12.49 29.85 -19.39
CA PRO A 255 -11.87 30.98 -20.06
C PRO A 255 -10.74 31.45 -19.15
N VAL A 256 -9.50 31.25 -19.58
CA VAL A 256 -8.34 31.84 -18.92
C VAL A 256 -8.62 33.33 -18.92
N VAL A 257 -8.97 33.88 -17.76
CA VAL A 257 -9.35 35.28 -17.65
C VAL A 257 -8.10 36.08 -18.02
N ALA A 258 -8.21 36.91 -19.05
CA ALA A 258 -7.09 37.61 -19.69
C ALA A 258 -6.27 38.53 -18.75
N THR A 259 -6.67 38.68 -17.49
CA THR A 259 -5.96 39.46 -16.48
C THR A 259 -5.25 38.62 -15.41
N ASP A 260 -5.71 37.38 -15.14
CA ASP A 260 -5.19 36.54 -14.06
C ASP A 260 -5.03 35.08 -14.53
N LEU A 261 -3.77 34.63 -14.71
CA LEU A 261 -3.46 33.24 -15.02
C LEU A 261 -3.28 32.43 -13.73
N GLY A 262 -4.13 31.42 -13.51
CA GLY A 262 -3.99 30.46 -12.41
C GLY A 262 -5.14 30.56 -11.41
N PRO A 263 -5.14 29.71 -10.36
CA PRO A 263 -4.01 28.95 -9.79
C PRO A 263 -3.59 27.66 -10.50
N PHE A 264 -2.29 27.52 -10.79
CA PHE A 264 -1.67 26.26 -11.25
C PHE A 264 -0.92 25.56 -10.13
N VAL A 265 -1.13 24.25 -9.97
CA VAL A 265 -0.34 23.49 -8.99
C VAL A 265 1.06 23.24 -9.55
N VAL A 266 2.08 23.62 -8.80
CA VAL A 266 3.49 23.53 -9.22
C VAL A 266 4.39 22.94 -8.16
N PHE A 267 5.59 22.53 -8.57
CA PHE A 267 6.67 22.10 -7.67
C PHE A 267 7.86 23.05 -7.78
N ALA A 268 8.30 23.62 -6.66
CA ALA A 268 9.51 24.44 -6.62
C ALA A 268 10.76 23.56 -6.89
N LEU A 269 11.47 23.79 -7.99
CA LEU A 269 12.73 23.08 -8.27
C LEU A 269 13.92 23.80 -7.65
N ASP A 270 13.97 25.12 -7.85
CA ASP A 270 15.05 25.98 -7.40
C ASP A 270 14.42 27.34 -7.08
N VAL A 271 13.98 27.55 -5.85
CA VAL A 271 13.39 28.83 -5.43
C VAL A 271 14.08 29.20 -4.13
N PRO A 272 14.66 30.41 -4.00
CA PRO A 272 15.34 30.82 -2.77
C PRO A 272 14.42 30.63 -1.55
N ASP A 273 14.98 30.21 -0.42
CA ASP A 273 14.28 29.90 0.84
C ASP A 273 13.08 28.95 0.77
N VAL A 274 12.97 28.16 -0.31
CA VAL A 274 11.93 27.14 -0.46
C VAL A 274 12.61 25.79 -0.69
N ARG A 275 12.25 24.80 0.13
CA ARG A 275 12.80 23.45 -0.02
C ARG A 275 12.47 22.90 -1.42
N ARG A 276 13.46 22.29 -2.08
CA ARG A 276 13.24 21.64 -3.38
C ARG A 276 12.08 20.63 -3.32
N ARG A 277 11.28 20.59 -4.39
CA ARG A 277 10.07 19.79 -4.56
C ARG A 277 8.92 20.14 -3.60
N THR A 278 8.93 21.34 -3.03
CA THR A 278 7.76 21.84 -2.29
C THR A 278 6.62 22.12 -3.26
N ARG A 279 5.42 21.59 -2.94
CA ARG A 279 4.19 21.83 -3.69
C ARG A 279 3.67 23.24 -3.37
N GLY A 280 3.31 24.00 -4.41
CA GLY A 280 2.69 25.32 -4.30
C GLY A 280 1.64 25.58 -5.38
N SER A 281 1.02 26.75 -5.32
CA SER A 281 0.17 27.33 -6.37
C SER A 281 0.94 28.44 -7.08
N LEU A 282 0.97 28.42 -8.40
CA LEU A 282 1.53 29.45 -9.25
C LEU A 282 0.38 30.27 -9.81
N GLU A 283 0.42 31.58 -9.58
CA GLU A 283 -0.58 32.54 -10.03
C GLU A 283 0.16 33.72 -10.66
N MET A 284 -0.39 34.27 -11.74
CA MET A 284 0.04 35.53 -12.33
C MET A 284 -0.94 36.62 -11.91
N ASP A 285 -0.42 37.69 -11.34
CA ASP A 285 -1.19 38.83 -10.84
C ASP A 285 -0.44 40.11 -11.22
N ALA A 286 -1.12 41.01 -11.94
CA ALA A 286 -0.56 42.27 -12.46
C ALA A 286 0.79 42.11 -13.20
N GLY A 287 0.91 41.09 -14.06
CA GLY A 287 2.12 40.81 -14.85
C GLY A 287 3.30 40.25 -14.05
N ARG A 288 3.07 39.82 -12.80
CA ARG A 288 4.08 39.20 -11.94
C ARG A 288 3.69 37.79 -11.56
N TRP A 289 4.67 36.90 -11.56
CA TRP A 289 4.49 35.52 -11.11
C TRP A 289 4.61 35.43 -9.60
N PHE A 290 3.63 34.79 -8.96
CA PHE A 290 3.63 34.51 -7.54
C PHE A 290 3.54 33.01 -7.28
N LEU A 291 4.34 32.54 -6.32
CA LEU A 291 4.28 31.20 -5.78
C LEU A 291 3.65 31.25 -4.37
N THR A 292 2.44 30.73 -4.25
CA THR A 292 1.74 30.57 -2.97
C THR A 292 2.03 29.18 -2.41
N ILE A 293 2.73 29.13 -1.27
CA ILE A 293 3.11 27.88 -0.61
C ILE A 293 2.18 27.64 0.58
N PRO A 294 1.41 26.54 0.58
CA PRO A 294 0.54 26.23 1.70
C PRO A 294 1.37 25.88 2.94
N ARG A 295 1.05 26.50 4.08
CA ARG A 295 1.65 26.15 5.37
C ARG A 295 0.72 25.21 6.14
N LYS A 296 1.30 24.23 6.84
CA LYS A 296 0.51 23.33 7.71
C LYS A 296 -0.16 24.07 8.87
N LEU A 297 0.49 25.12 9.38
CA LEU A 297 -0.06 26.04 10.37
C LEU A 297 0.21 27.47 9.90
N GLY A 298 -0.81 28.32 9.96
CA GLY A 298 -0.76 29.74 9.61
C GLY A 298 -1.24 30.06 8.20
N LYS A 299 -1.10 31.34 7.83
CA LYS A 299 -1.47 31.85 6.50
C LYS A 299 -0.49 31.33 5.44
N ASP A 300 -1.02 31.07 4.24
CA ASP A 300 -0.22 30.67 3.09
C ASP A 300 0.82 31.75 2.77
N ARG A 301 2.04 31.31 2.43
CA ARG A 301 3.13 32.24 2.11
C ARG A 301 3.13 32.50 0.61
N ARG A 302 2.69 33.69 0.21
CA ARG A 302 2.80 34.18 -1.18
C ARG A 302 4.20 34.77 -1.40
N ARG A 303 4.91 34.31 -2.43
CA ARG A 303 6.26 34.77 -2.77
C ARG A 303 6.32 35.25 -4.22
N PRO A 304 6.78 36.48 -4.50
CA PRO A 304 7.01 36.91 -5.88
C PRO A 304 8.20 36.15 -6.48
N LEU A 305 8.06 35.69 -7.72
CA LEU A 305 9.09 34.99 -8.47
C LEU A 305 9.80 35.89 -9.49
N GLY A 306 9.09 36.89 -10.03
CA GLY A 306 9.61 37.83 -11.04
C GLY A 306 8.52 38.35 -11.97
N ASP A 307 8.91 39.24 -12.88
CA ASP A 307 8.02 39.81 -13.91
C ASP A 307 7.82 38.84 -15.08
N GLU A 308 6.67 38.93 -15.77
CA GLU A 308 6.28 38.03 -16.86
C GLU A 308 7.31 37.95 -18.00
N HIS A 309 7.91 39.07 -18.37
CA HIS A 309 8.83 39.16 -19.52
C HIS A 309 10.16 38.44 -19.31
N GLN A 310 10.55 38.21 -18.05
CA GLN A 310 11.79 37.52 -17.71
C GLN A 310 11.62 35.99 -17.64
N ALA A 311 10.38 35.52 -17.67
CA ALA A 311 10.09 34.12 -17.59
C ALA A 311 10.33 33.42 -18.93
N THR A 312 10.77 32.17 -18.87
CA THR A 312 10.90 31.27 -20.02
C THR A 312 10.18 29.97 -19.70
N LEU A 313 9.36 29.48 -20.63
CA LEU A 313 8.57 28.26 -20.43
C LEU A 313 9.05 27.16 -21.37
N ALA A 314 9.50 26.02 -20.83
CA ALA A 314 10.02 24.91 -21.62
C ALA A 314 9.20 23.63 -21.47
N LYS A 315 8.86 22.97 -22.60
CA LYS A 315 8.35 21.59 -22.59
C LYS A 315 9.49 20.62 -22.22
N THR A 316 9.33 19.90 -21.12
CA THR A 316 10.23 18.83 -20.65
C THR A 316 9.51 17.49 -20.59
N TRP A 317 10.24 16.39 -20.39
CA TRP A 317 9.60 15.08 -20.20
C TRP A 317 8.73 15.05 -18.92
N MET A 318 9.16 15.75 -17.85
CA MET A 318 8.45 15.86 -16.57
C MET A 318 7.29 16.86 -16.55
N GLY A 319 7.10 17.69 -17.58
CA GLY A 319 6.04 18.69 -17.61
C GLY A 319 6.44 19.98 -18.30
N LEU A 320 5.94 21.13 -17.83
CA LEU A 320 6.39 22.44 -18.28
C LEU A 320 7.29 23.04 -17.21
N GLU A 321 8.47 23.49 -17.58
CA GLU A 321 9.40 24.15 -16.67
C GLU A 321 9.35 25.65 -16.91
N LEU A 322 8.92 26.41 -15.90
CA LEU A 322 8.98 27.86 -15.87
C LEU A 322 10.30 28.27 -15.19
N SER A 323 11.17 28.94 -15.94
CA SER A 323 12.43 29.49 -15.42
C SER A 323 12.37 31.01 -15.42
N LEU A 324 12.68 31.63 -14.28
CA LEU A 324 12.93 33.07 -14.14
C LEU A 324 14.36 33.27 -13.56
N PRO A 325 14.89 34.50 -13.52
CA PRO A 325 16.21 34.75 -12.92
C PRO A 325 16.30 34.22 -11.48
N GLY A 326 17.16 33.23 -11.25
CA GLY A 326 17.35 32.60 -9.95
C GLY A 326 16.19 31.71 -9.47
N THR A 327 15.13 31.51 -10.27
CA THR A 327 14.01 30.63 -9.88
C THR A 327 13.60 29.63 -10.97
N ARG A 328 13.26 28.41 -10.55
CA ARG A 328 12.74 27.35 -11.42
C ARG A 328 11.59 26.63 -10.76
N VAL A 329 10.50 26.51 -11.51
CA VAL A 329 9.24 25.92 -11.08
C VAL A 329 8.78 24.91 -12.13
N LEU A 330 8.38 23.73 -11.69
CA LEU A 330 7.87 22.66 -12.55
C LEU A 330 6.36 22.59 -12.46
N LEU A 331 5.69 22.87 -13.58
CA LEU A 331 4.31 22.51 -13.81
C LEU A 331 4.25 21.02 -14.19
N PRO A 332 3.43 20.19 -13.52
CA PRO A 332 3.30 18.77 -13.81
C PRO A 332 2.93 18.45 -15.28
N PRO A 333 3.13 17.20 -15.75
CA PRO A 333 2.85 16.79 -17.14
C PRO A 333 1.44 17.11 -17.63
N ARG A 334 0.46 17.15 -16.73
CA ARG A 334 -0.93 17.45 -17.07
C ARG A 334 -1.11 18.82 -17.71
N TYR A 335 -0.25 19.80 -17.44
CA TYR A 335 -0.35 21.15 -18.01
C TYR A 335 0.33 21.28 -19.38
N LYS A 336 0.92 20.21 -19.94
CA LYS A 336 1.63 20.27 -21.24
C LYS A 336 0.76 20.79 -22.39
N HIS A 337 -0.54 20.52 -22.34
CA HIS A 337 -1.49 20.97 -23.36
C HIS A 337 -1.77 22.48 -23.28
N LEU A 338 -1.57 23.11 -22.11
CA LEU A 338 -1.73 24.55 -21.92
C LEU A 338 -0.51 25.35 -22.37
N TYR A 339 0.55 24.69 -22.86
CA TYR A 339 1.80 25.40 -23.18
C TYR A 339 1.60 26.54 -24.17
N ASP A 340 0.87 26.29 -25.26
CA ASP A 340 0.67 27.27 -26.32
C ASP A 340 -0.27 28.40 -25.86
N GLU A 341 -1.24 28.09 -25.01
CA GLU A 341 -2.15 29.06 -24.38
C GLU A 341 -1.43 29.95 -23.36
N VAL A 342 -0.60 29.36 -22.48
CA VAL A 342 0.23 30.10 -21.53
C VAL A 342 1.18 31.02 -22.29
N LEU A 343 1.86 30.55 -23.35
CA LEU A 343 2.72 31.41 -24.16
C LEU A 343 1.97 32.57 -24.80
N LYS A 344 0.77 32.32 -25.33
CA LYS A 344 -0.06 33.33 -25.97
C LYS A 344 -0.51 34.42 -24.99
N GLU A 345 -0.97 34.02 -23.80
CA GLU A 345 -1.54 34.94 -22.81
C GLU A 345 -0.46 35.69 -22.00
N THR A 346 0.67 35.06 -21.70
CA THR A 346 1.69 35.62 -20.76
C THR A 346 2.82 36.38 -21.45
N ARG A 347 2.80 36.48 -22.79
CA ARG A 347 3.89 37.09 -23.60
C ARG A 347 5.29 36.53 -23.29
N ILE A 348 5.35 35.33 -22.69
CA ILE A 348 6.58 34.64 -22.33
C ILE A 348 7.31 34.21 -23.60
N GLN A 349 8.64 34.36 -23.59
CA GLN A 349 9.45 33.87 -24.71
C GLN A 349 9.58 32.35 -24.66
N ALA A 350 9.32 31.69 -25.79
CA ALA A 350 9.68 30.30 -25.97
C ALA A 350 11.21 30.15 -25.90
N PRO A 351 11.73 29.11 -25.23
CA PRO A 351 13.17 28.89 -25.14
C PRO A 351 13.74 28.70 -26.54
N THR A 352 14.76 29.49 -26.89
CA THR A 352 15.45 29.38 -28.17
C THR A 352 15.96 27.95 -28.33
N PRO A 353 15.57 27.23 -29.41
CA PRO A 353 16.02 25.85 -29.64
C PRO A 353 17.54 25.84 -29.81
N GLY A 354 18.26 25.45 -28.74
CA GLY A 354 19.73 25.46 -28.68
C GLY A 354 20.29 25.68 -27.27
N ALA A 355 19.55 26.36 -26.39
CA ALA A 355 20.02 26.67 -25.02
C ALA A 355 20.04 25.47 -24.04
N LYS A 356 19.65 24.26 -24.48
CA LYS A 356 19.49 23.07 -23.62
C LYS A 356 20.83 22.47 -23.12
N ALA A 357 21.96 22.83 -23.72
CA ALA A 357 23.26 22.18 -23.41
C ALA A 357 24.06 22.84 -22.26
N ALA A 358 23.87 24.13 -21.96
CA ALA A 358 24.74 24.84 -21.02
C ALA A 358 24.35 24.73 -19.52
N ARG A 359 23.21 24.11 -19.19
CA ARG A 359 22.55 24.23 -17.86
C ARG A 359 22.88 23.15 -16.81
N ARG A 360 23.90 22.32 -17.03
CA ARG A 360 24.28 21.20 -16.13
C ARG A 360 25.60 21.37 -15.36
N LEU A 361 26.15 22.57 -15.25
CA LEU A 361 27.22 22.81 -14.28
C LEU A 361 26.66 23.53 -13.05
N PRO A 362 26.73 22.92 -11.85
CA PRO A 362 26.34 23.59 -10.63
C PRO A 362 27.25 24.82 -10.42
N GLN A 363 26.64 26.00 -10.29
CA GLN A 363 27.27 27.29 -9.95
C GLN A 363 28.00 27.29 -8.59
N ALA A 364 28.14 26.14 -7.93
CA ALA A 364 28.82 26.00 -6.64
C ALA A 364 30.35 26.23 -6.72
N ALA A 365 30.91 26.52 -7.90
CA ALA A 365 32.35 26.74 -8.10
C ALA A 365 32.74 28.23 -8.33
N GLN A 366 31.83 29.20 -8.18
CA GLN A 366 32.14 30.63 -8.47
C GLN A 366 32.03 31.59 -7.28
N VAL A 367 32.02 31.10 -6.03
CA VAL A 367 32.04 31.96 -4.82
C VAL A 367 33.37 31.83 -4.05
N SER A 368 34.46 31.56 -4.76
CA SER A 368 35.82 31.61 -4.17
C SER A 368 36.80 32.17 -5.20
N ALA A 369 36.75 33.48 -5.37
CA ALA A 369 37.85 34.32 -5.87
C ALA A 369 37.67 35.72 -5.30
#